data_AF-A0A9W9ZTA1-F1
#
_entry.id   AF-A0A9W9ZTA1-F1
#
_cell.length_a   1.000
_cell.length_b   1.000
_cell.length_c   1.000
_cell.angle_alpha   90.00
_cell.angle_beta   90.00
_cell.angle_gamma   90.00
#
_symmetry.space_group_name_H-M   'P 1'
#
loop_
_entity.id
_entity.type
_entity.pdbx_description
1 polymer ?
#
loop_
_entity_poly.entity_id
_entity_poly.type
_entity_poly.pdbx_seq_one_letter_code
_entity_poly.pdbx_strand_id
1 'polypeptide(L)'
;MAYHRCIELSADNVPPTGDEGENYIIHVQFHGTGRDEYTVVYEKLERSLLTEYLRQRDGPDFHQKLMKLAFNITPEEDATRFCRKVLEEGIFCHQQVYFFLGHSDDQLKKKSCYLMSASHENIHALLSQFGDFLEERNLGKRARNIGMLFSTLNKPLSLAKDEYKIEPKRGVFRSYTLTDECGFMSPNFSSEVQRIFELDYQPSAIQVRYRGIEGMLALKEDLTEVKVQFYESMQKFVTPNENMPEVLDFIDVVDHSRPYDNGYLSTRMIMLLADAGVSSERLEELQSSYYDLLENMCTNTATAEYFLRLRGEVQFLKDMQESGVDGRVKKHLKLLRKQELDEMMEVKYTRILVPKSRVVFAVCDPYGKLKLGDCYFKPTISGDTDFSAAEKIVVARSPCYHPGDVRVFKLTHEKPGYETYANLRDCLVLSVTDPCPGVFECFEGDLGGNCFFVSWDADLIPSGIEAPCDYSPTIAAKIREAAAKSVSFLSAKFRTGHDSRNLKYREQRLMLEYFATFSDEIPKRIEGEFMKCATAAGPSSKECRQLSKMLYQAANFTEDTATLQKELEQMNEAVNKLSPRSAVFWVHQTTRMLRTQVNIRRRNVQHPNMKSPGHLDSL
;
A
#
# COMPACT_ATOMS: atom_id res chain seq x y z
N MET A 1 11.92 41.39 -2.05
CA MET A 1 11.87 40.08 -1.38
C MET A 1 13.03 39.26 -1.93
N ALA A 2 13.94 38.79 -1.09
CA ALA A 2 14.99 37.88 -1.52
C ALA A 2 14.37 36.48 -1.59
N TYR A 3 14.36 35.86 -2.77
CA TYR A 3 13.93 34.47 -2.95
C TYR A 3 15.09 33.55 -2.56
N HIS A 4 14.80 32.35 -2.03
CA HIS A 4 15.86 31.45 -1.56
C HIS A 4 16.82 31.05 -2.67
N ARG A 5 16.26 30.74 -3.85
CA ARG A 5 16.99 30.29 -5.02
C ARG A 5 16.37 30.86 -6.30
N CYS A 6 17.24 31.41 -7.13
CA CYS A 6 17.00 31.66 -8.54
C CYS A 6 17.61 30.48 -9.29
N ILE A 7 16.78 29.70 -9.97
CA ILE A 7 17.22 28.53 -10.74
C ILE A 7 17.29 28.94 -12.20
N GLU A 8 18.52 28.91 -12.74
CA GLU A 8 18.77 29.10 -14.16
C GLU A 8 18.71 27.75 -14.87
N LEU A 9 18.01 27.69 -16.02
CA LEU A 9 18.07 26.55 -16.91
C LEU A 9 19.28 26.71 -17.84
N SER A 10 20.05 25.64 -18.03
CA SER A 10 21.07 25.60 -19.07
C SER A 10 20.43 25.60 -20.46
N ALA A 11 21.17 26.03 -21.48
CA ALA A 11 20.71 25.99 -22.87
C ALA A 11 20.38 24.57 -23.37
N ASP A 12 20.93 23.55 -22.71
CA ASP A 12 20.69 22.13 -23.03
C ASP A 12 19.40 21.58 -22.41
N ASN A 13 18.77 22.31 -21.48
CA ASN A 13 17.51 21.91 -20.85
C ASN A 13 16.32 22.32 -21.73
N VAL A 14 16.14 21.58 -22.82
CA VAL A 14 14.96 21.68 -23.69
C VAL A 14 13.96 20.61 -23.30
N PRO A 15 12.65 20.92 -23.18
CA PRO A 15 11.65 19.89 -22.95
C PRO A 15 11.70 18.84 -24.07
N PRO A 16 11.56 17.54 -23.75
CA PRO A 16 11.52 16.50 -24.77
C PRO A 16 10.41 16.80 -25.78
N THR A 17 10.68 16.58 -27.07
CA THR A 17 9.62 16.45 -28.08
C THR A 17 8.92 15.12 -27.83
N GLY A 18 7.92 15.12 -26.94
CA GLY A 18 7.08 13.96 -26.67
C GLY A 18 6.05 13.71 -27.79
N ASP A 19 5.42 12.54 -27.75
CA ASP A 19 4.25 12.23 -28.55
C ASP A 19 3.09 13.21 -28.26
N GLU A 20 2.18 13.41 -29.22
CA GLU A 20 1.02 14.30 -29.07
C GLU A 20 0.23 13.97 -27.79
N GLY A 21 0.26 14.89 -26.81
CA GLY A 21 -0.52 14.79 -25.57
C GLY A 21 0.28 14.52 -24.29
N GLU A 22 1.61 14.36 -24.35
CA GLU A 22 2.46 14.25 -23.16
C GLU A 22 2.92 15.61 -22.65
N ASN A 23 2.59 15.94 -21.40
CA ASN A 23 3.03 17.17 -20.75
C ASN A 23 4.30 16.90 -19.93
N TYR A 24 5.30 17.77 -20.07
CA TYR A 24 6.52 17.73 -19.26
C TYR A 24 6.59 18.95 -18.35
N ILE A 25 7.10 18.76 -17.15
CA ILE A 25 7.32 19.84 -16.17
C ILE A 25 8.78 19.90 -15.77
N ILE A 26 9.18 21.07 -15.28
CA ILE A 26 10.51 21.28 -14.70
C ILE A 26 10.59 20.48 -13.41
N HIS A 27 11.63 19.65 -13.27
CA HIS A 27 11.95 18.92 -12.07
C HIS A 27 13.32 19.36 -11.53
N VAL A 28 13.28 20.04 -10.38
CA VAL A 28 14.47 20.47 -9.64
C VAL A 28 14.81 19.41 -8.59
N GLN A 29 16.05 18.94 -8.59
CA GLN A 29 16.54 17.97 -7.62
C GLN A 29 17.73 18.56 -6.86
N PHE A 30 17.57 18.78 -5.57
CA PHE A 30 18.66 19.19 -4.69
C PHE A 30 19.42 17.96 -4.20
N HIS A 31 20.75 17.98 -4.36
CA HIS A 31 21.65 16.93 -3.85
C HIS A 31 22.49 17.42 -2.66
N GLY A 32 22.32 18.69 -2.28
CA GLY A 32 22.92 19.28 -1.08
C GLY A 32 22.33 20.67 -0.78
N THR A 33 22.94 21.39 0.16
CA THR A 33 22.45 22.68 0.67
C THR A 33 23.19 23.90 0.11
N GLY A 34 24.25 23.66 -0.66
CA GLY A 34 25.05 24.66 -1.36
C GLY A 34 24.24 25.43 -2.42
N ARG A 35 24.85 26.48 -2.99
CA ARG A 35 24.19 27.35 -3.97
C ARG A 35 23.84 26.64 -5.27
N ASP A 36 24.75 25.82 -5.75
CA ASP A 36 24.69 25.17 -7.07
C ASP A 36 24.59 23.63 -6.94
N GLU A 37 24.20 23.13 -5.76
CA GLU A 37 24.06 21.70 -5.47
C GLU A 37 22.68 21.18 -5.89
N TYR A 38 22.32 21.42 -7.15
CA TYR A 38 21.07 20.96 -7.73
C TYR A 38 21.24 20.58 -9.21
N THR A 39 20.33 19.74 -9.69
CA THR A 39 20.16 19.45 -11.11
C THR A 39 18.75 19.79 -11.54
N VAL A 40 18.60 20.20 -12.79
CA VAL A 40 17.29 20.44 -13.39
C VAL A 40 17.12 19.51 -14.57
N VAL A 41 16.00 18.80 -14.58
CA VAL A 41 15.59 17.90 -15.66
C VAL A 41 14.14 18.15 -16.00
N TYR A 42 13.70 17.69 -17.17
CA TYR A 42 12.27 17.61 -17.48
C TYR A 42 11.75 16.21 -17.13
N GLU A 43 10.60 16.17 -16.46
CA GLU A 43 9.93 14.92 -16.14
C GLU A 43 8.51 14.95 -16.68
N LYS A 44 8.03 13.78 -17.15
CA LYS A 44 6.64 13.62 -17.58
C LYS A 44 5.71 13.90 -16.41
N LEU A 45 4.70 14.74 -16.63
CA LEU A 45 3.71 15.06 -15.64
C LEU A 45 2.77 13.87 -15.43
N GLU A 46 2.73 13.37 -14.20
CA GLU A 46 1.80 12.32 -13.80
C GLU A 46 0.34 12.81 -13.86
N ARG A 47 -0.53 11.95 -14.38
CA ARG A 47 -1.98 12.18 -14.35
C ARG A 47 -2.47 11.90 -12.94
N SER A 48 -3.15 12.84 -12.32
CA SER A 48 -3.68 12.80 -10.95
C SER A 48 -5.04 13.48 -10.95
N LEU A 49 -5.83 13.33 -9.88
CA LEU A 49 -7.10 14.05 -9.75
C LEU A 49 -6.92 15.57 -9.91
N LEU A 50 -5.85 16.12 -9.31
CA LEU A 50 -5.53 17.53 -9.41
C LEU A 50 -5.10 17.95 -10.82
N THR A 51 -4.20 17.19 -11.46
CA THR A 51 -3.69 17.56 -12.79
C THR A 51 -4.75 17.41 -13.87
N GLU A 52 -5.67 16.44 -13.74
CA GLU A 52 -6.84 16.33 -14.63
C GLU A 52 -7.79 17.52 -14.48
N TYR A 53 -8.07 17.93 -13.24
CA TYR A 53 -8.86 19.14 -12.98
C TYR A 53 -8.21 20.39 -13.57
N LEU A 54 -6.90 20.58 -13.34
CA LEU A 54 -6.17 21.72 -13.87
C LEU A 54 -6.14 21.73 -15.40
N ARG A 55 -5.98 20.57 -16.04
CA ARG A 55 -6.01 20.42 -17.51
C ARG A 55 -7.33 20.91 -18.11
N GLN A 56 -8.45 20.54 -17.48
CA GLN A 56 -9.77 20.94 -17.95
C GLN A 56 -10.06 22.42 -17.65
N ARG A 57 -9.66 22.93 -16.48
CA ARG A 57 -9.92 24.30 -16.06
C ARG A 57 -9.04 25.33 -16.78
N ASP A 58 -7.74 25.05 -16.89
CA ASP A 58 -6.72 26.00 -17.36
C ASP A 58 -6.28 25.75 -18.81
N GLY A 59 -6.77 24.68 -19.45
CA GLY A 59 -6.44 24.32 -20.84
C GLY A 59 -5.13 23.54 -20.98
N PRO A 60 -4.62 23.36 -22.21
CA PRO A 60 -3.48 22.47 -22.50
C PRO A 60 -2.17 22.90 -21.82
N ASP A 61 -1.97 24.21 -21.65
CA ASP A 61 -0.74 24.80 -21.10
C ASP A 61 -0.70 24.84 -19.57
N PHE A 62 -1.67 24.24 -18.88
CA PHE A 62 -1.74 24.27 -17.41
C PHE A 62 -0.45 23.78 -16.72
N HIS A 63 0.23 22.82 -17.34
CA HIS A 63 1.45 22.19 -16.83
C HIS A 63 2.60 23.18 -16.68
N GLN A 64 2.62 24.27 -17.45
CA GLN A 64 3.63 25.33 -17.34
C GLN A 64 3.60 26.06 -15.99
N LYS A 65 2.48 25.97 -15.25
CA LYS A 65 2.36 26.52 -13.90
C LYS A 65 2.88 25.57 -12.82
N LEU A 66 3.29 24.36 -13.17
CA LEU A 66 3.70 23.33 -12.22
C LEU A 66 5.21 23.08 -12.29
N MET A 67 5.78 22.75 -11.15
CA MET A 67 7.17 22.32 -11.01
C MET A 67 7.22 21.16 -10.02
N LYS A 68 8.08 20.17 -10.28
CA LYS A 68 8.41 19.12 -9.32
C LYS A 68 9.69 19.50 -8.60
N LEU A 69 9.72 19.27 -7.30
CA LEU A 69 10.86 19.53 -6.45
C LEU A 69 11.20 18.28 -5.66
N ALA A 70 12.47 17.88 -5.64
CA ALA A 70 12.97 16.77 -4.82
C ALA A 70 14.19 17.18 -3.99
N PHE A 71 14.25 16.65 -2.78
CA PHE A 71 15.37 16.81 -1.85
C PHE A 71 16.06 15.45 -1.67
N ASN A 72 17.06 15.18 -2.51
CA ASN A 72 17.91 13.99 -2.44
C ASN A 72 19.07 14.22 -1.47
N ILE A 73 18.75 14.71 -0.26
CA ILE A 73 19.71 15.05 0.77
C ILE A 73 19.44 14.13 1.96
N THR A 74 20.50 13.58 2.56
CA THR A 74 20.37 12.80 3.79
C THR A 74 19.66 13.64 4.86
N PRO A 75 18.63 13.09 5.53
CA PRO A 75 17.90 13.82 6.56
C PRO A 75 18.81 14.18 7.75
N GLU A 76 19.19 15.45 7.83
CA GLU A 76 19.88 16.04 8.98
C GLU A 76 19.16 17.35 9.36
N GLU A 77 19.46 17.92 10.53
CA GLU A 77 18.84 19.17 10.97
C GLU A 77 19.05 20.31 9.96
N ASP A 78 20.24 20.39 9.36
CA ASP A 78 20.57 21.41 8.36
C ASP A 78 19.83 21.19 7.04
N ALA A 79 19.71 19.93 6.58
CA ALA A 79 18.92 19.57 5.40
C ALA A 79 17.42 19.87 5.59
N THR A 80 16.89 19.57 6.79
CA THR A 80 15.50 19.87 7.16
C THR A 80 15.26 21.38 7.18
N ARG A 81 16.19 22.15 7.77
CA ARG A 81 16.13 23.62 7.80
C ARG A 81 16.21 24.21 6.39
N PHE A 82 17.07 23.65 5.54
CA PHE A 82 17.18 24.04 4.13
C PHE A 82 15.87 23.77 3.37
N CYS A 83 15.33 22.55 3.50
CA CYS A 83 14.05 22.17 2.89
C CYS A 83 12.92 23.13 3.29
N ARG A 84 12.78 23.41 4.59
CA ARG A 84 11.79 24.38 5.10
C ARG A 84 11.95 25.75 4.43
N LYS A 85 13.16 26.31 4.40
CA LYS A 85 13.43 27.63 3.81
C LYS A 85 13.08 27.69 2.32
N VAL A 86 13.48 26.68 1.55
CA VAL A 86 13.14 26.58 0.12
C VAL A 86 11.63 26.61 -0.09
N LEU A 87 10.88 25.87 0.73
CA LEU A 87 9.42 25.79 0.61
C LEU A 87 8.69 27.05 1.11
N GLU A 88 9.19 27.72 2.17
CA GLU A 88 8.62 28.97 2.68
C GLU A 88 8.84 30.15 1.73
N GLU A 89 10.01 30.24 1.08
CA GLU A 89 10.38 31.37 0.20
C GLU A 89 10.02 31.12 -1.27
N GLY A 90 9.84 29.86 -1.68
CA GLY A 90 9.57 29.46 -3.05
C GLY A 90 10.80 29.44 -3.95
N ILE A 91 10.61 28.99 -5.19
CA ILE A 91 11.65 28.89 -6.23
C ILE A 91 11.33 29.89 -7.34
N PHE A 92 12.30 30.74 -7.69
CA PHE A 92 12.19 31.59 -8.86
C PHE A 92 12.83 30.92 -10.09
N CYS A 93 12.04 30.69 -11.14
CA CYS A 93 12.47 30.08 -12.39
C CYS A 93 11.62 30.63 -13.55
N HIS A 94 12.23 30.92 -14.70
CA HIS A 94 11.53 31.47 -15.88
C HIS A 94 10.62 32.68 -15.59
N GLN A 95 11.11 33.66 -14.83
CA GLN A 95 10.34 34.87 -14.47
C GLN A 95 9.07 34.59 -13.64
N GLN A 96 8.92 33.37 -13.14
CA GLN A 96 7.81 32.95 -12.29
C GLN A 96 8.33 32.49 -10.93
N VAL A 97 7.46 32.59 -9.90
CA VAL A 97 7.76 32.10 -8.56
C VAL A 97 6.83 30.92 -8.28
N TYR A 98 7.42 29.78 -7.92
CA TYR A 98 6.72 28.55 -7.62
C TYR A 98 6.68 28.34 -6.10
N PHE A 99 5.48 28.12 -5.56
CA PHE A 99 5.23 27.88 -4.14
C PHE A 99 4.70 26.49 -3.88
N PHE A 100 4.86 26.00 -2.64
CA PHE A 100 4.44 24.65 -2.25
C PHE A 100 2.95 24.40 -2.50
N LEU A 101 2.65 23.37 -3.29
CA LEU A 101 1.30 22.95 -3.66
C LEU A 101 0.87 21.71 -2.86
N GLY A 102 1.71 20.68 -2.81
CA GLY A 102 1.42 19.43 -2.09
C GLY A 102 2.23 18.24 -2.62
N HIS A 103 1.92 17.05 -2.10
CA HIS A 103 2.62 15.81 -2.45
C HIS A 103 1.68 14.61 -2.29
N SER A 104 1.91 13.52 -3.00
CA SER A 104 1.34 12.20 -2.67
C SER A 104 2.12 11.52 -1.53
N ASP A 105 1.63 10.39 -1.02
CA ASP A 105 2.34 9.60 0.01
C ASP A 105 3.69 9.05 -0.52
N ASP A 106 3.73 8.65 -1.79
CA ASP A 106 4.96 8.15 -2.42
C ASP A 106 5.96 9.28 -2.65
N GLN A 107 5.47 10.45 -3.02
CA GLN A 107 6.29 11.65 -3.16
C GLN A 107 6.88 12.07 -1.80
N LEU A 108 6.10 12.03 -0.72
CA LEU A 108 6.55 12.32 0.64
C LEU A 108 7.70 11.40 1.08
N LYS A 109 7.57 10.08 0.86
CA LYS A 109 8.62 9.09 1.15
C LYS A 109 9.91 9.36 0.38
N LYS A 110 9.77 9.78 -0.89
CA LYS A 110 10.90 10.15 -1.77
C LYS A 110 11.41 11.59 -1.53
N LYS A 111 10.88 12.31 -0.53
CA LYS A 111 11.17 13.73 -0.27
C LYS A 111 11.02 14.61 -1.52
N SER A 112 9.93 14.40 -2.26
CA SER A 112 9.55 15.18 -3.42
C SER A 112 8.14 15.75 -3.30
N CYS A 113 7.84 16.86 -3.99
CA CYS A 113 6.55 17.53 -3.97
C CYS A 113 6.32 18.32 -5.25
N TYR A 114 5.07 18.75 -5.46
CA TYR A 114 4.73 19.74 -6.47
C TYR A 114 4.77 21.16 -5.91
N LEU A 115 5.24 22.08 -6.75
CA LEU A 115 5.09 23.51 -6.59
C LEU A 115 4.20 24.07 -7.70
N MET A 116 3.59 25.22 -7.44
CA MET A 116 2.73 25.94 -8.39
C MET A 116 3.11 27.42 -8.49
N SER A 117 3.12 27.94 -9.71
CA SER A 117 3.20 29.36 -10.01
C SER A 117 1.86 30.04 -9.75
N ALA A 118 1.59 30.31 -8.47
CA ALA A 118 0.38 30.98 -7.99
C ALA A 118 0.60 31.58 -6.60
N SER A 119 -0.22 32.56 -6.19
CA SER A 119 -0.18 33.04 -4.82
C SER A 119 -0.60 31.95 -3.83
N HIS A 120 -0.13 32.05 -2.58
CA HIS A 120 -0.55 31.19 -1.47
C HIS A 120 -2.09 31.14 -1.33
N GLU A 121 -2.76 32.29 -1.51
CA GLU A 121 -4.22 32.38 -1.47
C GLU A 121 -4.91 31.58 -2.58
N ASN A 122 -4.34 31.60 -3.80
CA ASN A 122 -4.87 30.85 -4.94
C ASN A 122 -4.61 29.35 -4.82
N ILE A 123 -3.46 28.94 -4.26
CA ILE A 123 -3.18 27.53 -3.95
C ILE A 123 -4.18 27.02 -2.90
N HIS A 124 -4.40 27.78 -1.83
CA HIS A 124 -5.40 27.43 -0.81
C HIS A 124 -6.81 27.34 -1.40
N ALA A 125 -7.20 28.32 -2.23
CA ALA A 125 -8.48 28.32 -2.91
C ALA A 125 -8.65 27.12 -3.85
N LEU A 126 -7.59 26.73 -4.57
CA LEU A 126 -7.57 25.54 -5.43
C LEU A 126 -7.82 24.26 -4.61
N LEU A 127 -7.07 24.04 -3.52
CA LEU A 127 -7.24 22.85 -2.69
C LEU A 127 -8.64 22.82 -2.03
N SER A 128 -9.16 23.97 -1.63
CA SER A 128 -10.50 24.10 -1.04
C SER A 128 -11.65 23.71 -1.99
N GLN A 129 -11.40 23.61 -3.30
CA GLN A 129 -12.40 23.10 -4.25
C GLN A 129 -12.66 21.60 -4.07
N PHE A 130 -11.69 20.85 -3.55
CA PHE A 130 -11.79 19.39 -3.43
C PHE A 130 -12.35 18.94 -2.08
N GLY A 131 -12.21 19.74 -1.02
CA GLY A 131 -12.72 19.40 0.30
C GLY A 131 -12.29 20.34 1.41
N ASP A 132 -12.97 20.28 2.55
CA ASP A 132 -12.50 20.91 3.79
C ASP A 132 -11.54 19.96 4.52
N PHE A 133 -10.23 20.13 4.27
CA PHE A 133 -9.18 19.34 4.93
C PHE A 133 -8.92 19.75 6.39
N LEU A 134 -9.57 20.80 6.90
CA LEU A 134 -9.30 21.35 8.23
C LEU A 134 -10.01 20.61 9.35
N GLU A 135 -11.05 19.85 9.01
CA GLU A 135 -11.73 18.95 9.95
C GLU A 135 -10.76 17.90 10.49
N GLU A 136 -9.88 17.36 9.65
CA GLU A 136 -8.84 16.42 10.07
C GLU A 136 -7.70 17.20 10.75
N ARG A 137 -7.56 17.07 12.06
CA ARG A 137 -6.58 17.82 12.87
C ARG A 137 -5.23 17.12 12.93
N ASN A 138 -5.18 15.82 12.70
CA ASN A 138 -3.92 15.09 12.59
C ASN A 138 -3.22 15.47 11.28
N LEU A 139 -2.03 16.08 11.39
CA LEU A 139 -1.31 16.56 10.21
C LEU A 139 -0.94 15.44 9.23
N GLY A 140 -0.62 14.24 9.73
CA GLY A 140 -0.31 13.09 8.88
C GLY A 140 -1.54 12.61 8.10
N LYS A 141 -2.68 12.44 8.76
CA LYS A 141 -3.95 12.11 8.08
C LYS A 141 -4.40 13.21 7.13
N ARG A 142 -4.26 14.47 7.52
CA ARG A 142 -4.57 15.63 6.66
C ARG A 142 -3.69 15.64 5.40
N ALA A 143 -2.38 15.46 5.58
CA ALA A 143 -1.44 15.39 4.46
C ALA A 143 -1.76 14.21 3.53
N ARG A 144 -2.13 13.04 4.08
CA ARG A 144 -2.60 11.88 3.31
C ARG A 144 -3.87 12.20 2.50
N ASN A 145 -4.87 12.82 3.13
CA ASN A 145 -6.12 13.22 2.47
C ASN A 145 -5.88 14.22 1.32
N ILE A 146 -5.05 15.24 1.55
CA ILE A 146 -4.62 16.18 0.49
C ILE A 146 -3.82 15.43 -0.58
N GLY A 147 -2.96 14.49 -0.17
CA GLY A 147 -2.10 13.68 -1.03
C GLY A 147 -2.85 12.78 -2.01
N MET A 148 -4.10 12.42 -1.69
CA MET A 148 -4.99 11.72 -2.63
C MET A 148 -5.20 12.52 -3.93
N LEU A 149 -5.15 13.85 -3.88
CA LEU A 149 -5.28 14.70 -5.07
C LEU A 149 -4.11 14.56 -6.05
N PHE A 150 -2.93 14.21 -5.51
CA PHE A 150 -1.66 14.10 -6.23
C PHE A 150 -1.30 12.66 -6.57
N SER A 151 -2.08 11.69 -6.11
CA SER A 151 -1.83 10.28 -6.40
C SER A 151 -2.05 10.01 -7.89
N THR A 152 -1.11 9.28 -8.49
CA THR A 152 -1.14 8.95 -9.92
C THR A 152 -2.37 8.10 -10.22
N LEU A 153 -3.13 8.52 -11.23
CA LEU A 153 -4.25 7.77 -11.79
C LEU A 153 -3.71 6.57 -12.56
N ASN A 154 -4.32 5.41 -12.33
CA ASN A 154 -3.96 4.17 -13.01
C ASN A 154 -4.83 4.01 -14.26
N LYS A 155 -6.07 3.59 -14.06
CA LYS A 155 -7.04 3.34 -15.14
C LYS A 155 -8.37 4.01 -14.78
N PRO A 156 -8.54 5.30 -15.11
CA PRO A 156 -9.79 6.00 -14.83
C PRO A 156 -10.91 5.49 -15.74
N LEU A 157 -12.08 5.20 -15.15
CA LEU A 157 -13.33 4.87 -15.82
C LEU A 157 -14.36 5.97 -15.60
N SER A 158 -15.22 6.23 -16.58
CA SER A 158 -16.31 7.18 -16.37
C SER A 158 -17.31 6.63 -15.36
N LEU A 159 -17.74 7.47 -14.42
CA LEU A 159 -18.77 7.15 -13.44
C LEU A 159 -19.62 8.39 -13.19
N ALA A 160 -20.75 8.46 -13.89
CA ALA A 160 -21.69 9.57 -13.79
C ALA A 160 -22.49 9.54 -12.48
N LYS A 161 -23.11 10.67 -12.13
CA LYS A 161 -23.82 10.86 -10.86
C LYS A 161 -24.97 9.89 -10.61
N ASP A 162 -25.63 9.43 -11.67
CA ASP A 162 -26.72 8.46 -11.66
C ASP A 162 -26.25 7.00 -11.73
N GLU A 163 -24.96 6.76 -11.97
CA GLU A 163 -24.37 5.42 -12.04
C GLU A 163 -23.84 4.91 -10.70
N TYR A 164 -23.92 5.71 -9.63
CA TYR A 164 -23.56 5.28 -8.28
C TYR A 164 -24.56 5.75 -7.23
N LYS A 165 -24.51 5.10 -6.06
CA LYS A 165 -25.21 5.56 -4.86
C LYS A 165 -24.30 5.50 -3.64
N ILE A 166 -24.57 6.38 -2.67
CA ILE A 166 -23.90 6.39 -1.37
C ILE A 166 -24.95 6.01 -0.32
N GLU A 167 -24.73 4.88 0.36
CA GLU A 167 -25.59 4.40 1.43
C GLU A 167 -25.07 4.88 2.80
N PRO A 168 -25.95 5.06 3.79
CA PRO A 168 -25.54 5.44 5.13
C PRO A 168 -24.67 4.34 5.77
N LYS A 169 -23.87 4.72 6.76
CA LYS A 169 -23.03 3.77 7.50
C LYS A 169 -23.86 2.60 8.06
N ARG A 170 -23.38 1.36 7.85
CA ARG A 170 -23.99 0.16 8.43
C ARG A 170 -23.68 0.09 9.94
N GLY A 171 -24.72 0.00 10.78
CA GLY A 171 -24.63 -0.28 12.22
C GLY A 171 -24.80 0.93 13.16
N VAL A 172 -25.67 0.79 14.17
CA VAL A 172 -26.06 1.87 15.11
C VAL A 172 -25.24 1.88 16.42
N PHE A 173 -24.50 0.82 16.73
CA PHE A 173 -23.75 0.69 17.98
C PHE A 173 -22.29 0.26 17.75
N ARG A 174 -21.33 1.12 18.14
CA ARG A 174 -19.87 0.90 18.25
C ARG A 174 -19.13 0.36 17.00
N SER A 175 -18.44 1.28 16.31
CA SER A 175 -17.22 1.08 15.49
C SER A 175 -17.08 -0.23 14.69
N TYR A 176 -17.95 -0.44 13.70
CA TYR A 176 -17.73 -1.47 12.68
C TYR A 176 -16.71 -0.98 11.64
N THR A 177 -15.44 -1.33 11.79
CA THR A 177 -14.34 -0.83 10.93
C THR A 177 -14.15 -1.62 9.64
N LEU A 178 -14.57 -2.89 9.59
CA LEU A 178 -14.50 -3.69 8.36
C LEU A 178 -15.43 -3.12 7.27
N THR A 179 -16.66 -2.72 7.62
CA THR A 179 -17.57 -2.09 6.66
C THR A 179 -17.20 -0.67 6.31
N ASP A 180 -16.27 -0.05 7.04
CA ASP A 180 -16.00 1.37 6.91
C ASP A 180 -15.30 1.73 5.58
N GLU A 181 -14.70 0.76 4.88
CA GLU A 181 -13.94 1.01 3.64
C GLU A 181 -14.30 0.04 2.49
N CYS A 182 -15.47 -0.60 2.53
CA CYS A 182 -15.86 -1.57 1.49
C CYS A 182 -17.28 -1.34 0.94
N GLY A 183 -17.36 -1.06 -0.36
CA GLY A 183 -18.59 -0.96 -1.14
C GLY A 183 -18.81 -2.14 -2.09
N PHE A 184 -19.74 -1.99 -3.03
CA PHE A 184 -20.07 -3.02 -4.01
C PHE A 184 -20.03 -2.49 -5.45
N MET A 185 -19.74 -3.38 -6.40
CA MET A 185 -19.81 -3.10 -7.83
C MET A 185 -20.69 -4.12 -8.55
N SER A 186 -21.34 -3.67 -9.62
CA SER A 186 -22.13 -4.51 -10.51
C SER A 186 -21.24 -5.39 -11.40
N PRO A 187 -21.78 -6.49 -11.95
CA PRO A 187 -21.08 -7.29 -12.96
C PRO A 187 -20.68 -6.47 -14.18
N ASN A 188 -21.54 -5.55 -14.64
CA ASN A 188 -21.24 -4.69 -15.79
C ASN A 188 -20.01 -3.81 -15.53
N PHE A 189 -19.95 -3.18 -14.35
CA PHE A 189 -18.79 -2.37 -13.97
C PHE A 189 -17.52 -3.22 -13.87
N SER A 190 -17.60 -4.43 -13.31
CA SER A 190 -16.46 -5.35 -13.29
C SER A 190 -16.01 -5.75 -14.72
N SER A 191 -16.93 -5.89 -15.68
CA SER A 191 -16.59 -6.10 -17.10
C SER A 191 -16.00 -4.85 -17.78
N GLU A 192 -16.32 -3.64 -17.34
CA GLU A 192 -15.61 -2.42 -17.75
C GLU A 192 -14.16 -2.44 -17.25
N VAL A 193 -13.94 -2.83 -15.99
CA VAL A 193 -12.59 -3.01 -15.43
C VAL A 193 -11.81 -4.09 -16.18
N GLN A 194 -12.43 -5.24 -16.44
CA GLN A 194 -11.81 -6.31 -17.23
C GLN A 194 -11.29 -5.78 -18.58
N ARG A 195 -12.09 -4.98 -19.29
CA ARG A 195 -11.72 -4.44 -20.61
C ARG A 195 -10.59 -3.41 -20.53
N ILE A 196 -10.62 -2.47 -19.59
CA ILE A 196 -9.60 -1.40 -19.51
C ILE A 196 -8.23 -1.89 -19.03
N PHE A 197 -8.20 -3.01 -18.29
CA PHE A 197 -6.99 -3.71 -17.87
C PHE A 197 -6.61 -4.88 -18.79
N GLU A 198 -7.40 -5.15 -19.84
CA GLU A 198 -7.16 -6.25 -20.79
C GLU A 198 -7.02 -7.63 -20.12
N LEU A 199 -7.87 -7.89 -19.12
CA LEU A 199 -7.84 -9.12 -18.32
C LEU A 199 -8.61 -10.26 -19.00
N ASP A 200 -8.07 -11.47 -18.89
CA ASP A 200 -8.73 -12.71 -19.32
C ASP A 200 -9.74 -13.25 -18.29
N TYR A 201 -9.88 -12.59 -17.14
CA TYR A 201 -10.84 -12.87 -16.09
C TYR A 201 -11.59 -11.60 -15.65
N GLN A 202 -12.74 -11.79 -15.01
CA GLN A 202 -13.50 -10.72 -14.38
C GLN A 202 -13.06 -10.55 -12.92
N PRO A 203 -12.60 -9.35 -12.50
CA PRO A 203 -12.13 -9.16 -11.12
C PRO A 203 -13.31 -9.18 -10.14
N SER A 204 -13.12 -9.84 -9.00
CA SER A 204 -14.12 -9.94 -7.93
C SER A 204 -14.00 -8.85 -6.88
N ALA A 205 -12.81 -8.27 -6.74
CA ALA A 205 -12.56 -7.13 -5.86
C ALA A 205 -11.67 -6.11 -6.56
N ILE A 206 -11.93 -4.82 -6.34
CA ILE A 206 -11.13 -3.71 -6.86
C ILE A 206 -10.91 -2.65 -5.80
N GLN A 207 -9.73 -2.07 -5.75
CA GLN A 207 -9.44 -0.88 -4.95
C GLN A 207 -9.72 0.35 -5.81
N VAL A 208 -10.45 1.33 -5.28
CA VAL A 208 -10.86 2.51 -6.04
C VAL A 208 -10.63 3.81 -5.29
N ARG A 209 -10.49 4.89 -6.07
CA ARG A 209 -10.54 6.28 -5.59
C ARG A 209 -11.53 7.07 -6.43
N TYR A 210 -12.44 7.77 -5.76
CA TYR A 210 -13.47 8.58 -6.41
C TYR A 210 -13.81 9.81 -5.56
N ARG A 211 -13.44 11.02 -5.99
CA ARG A 211 -13.89 12.28 -5.34
C ARG A 211 -13.75 12.30 -3.80
N GLY A 212 -12.62 11.85 -3.28
CA GLY A 212 -12.37 11.76 -1.83
C GLY A 212 -12.92 10.51 -1.14
N ILE A 213 -13.60 9.62 -1.88
CA ILE A 213 -13.90 8.24 -1.49
C ILE A 213 -12.69 7.37 -1.82
N GLU A 214 -12.29 6.51 -0.90
CA GLU A 214 -11.29 5.46 -1.11
C GLU A 214 -11.69 4.18 -0.39
N GLY A 215 -11.50 3.02 -1.03
CA GLY A 215 -11.76 1.72 -0.43
C GLY A 215 -11.84 0.58 -1.44
N MET A 216 -12.27 -0.61 -0.97
CA MET A 216 -12.54 -1.76 -1.83
C MET A 216 -13.98 -1.75 -2.37
N LEU A 217 -14.19 -2.26 -3.58
CA LEU A 217 -15.50 -2.68 -4.08
C LEU A 217 -15.48 -4.18 -4.32
N ALA A 218 -16.48 -4.90 -3.79
CA ALA A 218 -16.69 -6.31 -4.06
C ALA A 218 -17.77 -6.51 -5.14
N LEU A 219 -17.58 -7.51 -6.00
CA LEU A 219 -18.57 -7.90 -6.99
C LEU A 219 -19.86 -8.37 -6.29
N LYS A 220 -20.99 -7.82 -6.71
CA LYS A 220 -22.31 -8.18 -6.21
C LYS A 220 -23.24 -8.46 -7.39
N GLU A 221 -23.60 -9.72 -7.59
CA GLU A 221 -24.30 -10.21 -8.79
C GLU A 221 -25.69 -9.61 -8.97
N ASP A 222 -26.39 -9.34 -7.87
CA ASP A 222 -27.74 -8.76 -7.84
C ASP A 222 -27.72 -7.22 -7.80
N LEU A 223 -26.56 -6.57 -7.92
CA LEU A 223 -26.47 -5.11 -8.05
C LEU A 223 -26.69 -4.70 -9.51
N THR A 224 -27.93 -4.39 -9.87
CA THR A 224 -28.33 -4.04 -11.24
C THR A 224 -28.71 -2.57 -11.43
N GLU A 225 -29.11 -1.89 -10.35
CA GLU A 225 -29.64 -0.51 -10.40
C GLU A 225 -28.56 0.55 -10.68
N VAL A 226 -27.33 0.30 -10.23
CA VAL A 226 -26.18 1.21 -10.31
C VAL A 226 -24.91 0.43 -10.64
N LYS A 227 -23.91 1.11 -11.21
CA LYS A 227 -22.59 0.50 -11.43
C LYS A 227 -21.86 0.26 -10.11
N VAL A 228 -21.96 1.20 -9.18
CA VAL A 228 -21.22 1.22 -7.92
C VAL A 228 -22.10 1.64 -6.73
N GLN A 229 -21.96 0.95 -5.60
CA GLN A 229 -22.56 1.31 -4.33
C GLN A 229 -21.45 1.60 -3.30
N PHE A 230 -21.33 2.86 -2.90
CA PHE A 230 -20.45 3.31 -1.83
C PHE A 230 -21.17 3.39 -0.49
N TYR A 231 -20.41 3.56 0.59
CA TYR A 231 -20.91 3.91 1.92
C TYR A 231 -20.29 5.23 2.40
N GLU A 232 -21.02 5.99 3.21
CA GLU A 232 -20.54 7.26 3.81
C GLU A 232 -19.20 7.13 4.52
N SER A 233 -18.93 5.98 5.15
CA SER A 233 -17.69 5.68 5.85
C SER A 233 -16.45 5.68 4.95
N MET A 234 -16.62 5.46 3.65
CA MET A 234 -15.53 5.43 2.66
C MET A 234 -15.04 6.85 2.31
N GLN A 235 -15.80 7.88 2.67
CA GLN A 235 -15.45 9.28 2.42
C GLN A 235 -14.33 9.73 3.38
N LYS A 236 -13.16 10.07 2.83
CA LYS A 236 -11.98 10.48 3.63
C LYS A 236 -11.97 11.97 3.99
N PHE A 237 -12.62 12.80 3.17
CA PHE A 237 -12.78 14.22 3.42
C PHE A 237 -14.09 14.71 2.80
N VAL A 238 -14.78 15.64 3.46
CA VAL A 238 -16.07 16.15 3.00
C VAL A 238 -15.87 16.95 1.73
N THR A 239 -16.46 16.47 0.64
CA THR A 239 -16.70 17.25 -0.57
C THR A 239 -17.91 18.16 -0.32
N PRO A 240 -17.80 19.49 -0.48
CA PRO A 240 -18.97 20.36 -0.45
C PRO A 240 -19.86 19.96 -1.63
N ASN A 241 -20.97 19.27 -1.35
CA ASN A 241 -21.85 18.64 -2.35
C ASN A 241 -22.47 19.61 -3.40
N GLU A 242 -22.16 20.90 -3.36
CA GLU A 242 -22.61 21.91 -4.32
C GLU A 242 -21.47 22.54 -5.16
N ASN A 243 -20.19 22.29 -4.86
CA ASN A 243 -19.05 22.97 -5.51
C ASN A 243 -18.02 22.03 -6.16
N MET A 244 -18.18 20.70 -6.08
CA MET A 244 -17.26 19.81 -6.79
C MET A 244 -17.44 19.98 -8.31
N PRO A 245 -16.34 20.17 -9.06
CA PRO A 245 -16.42 20.30 -10.51
C PRO A 245 -17.08 19.06 -11.12
N GLU A 246 -18.19 19.25 -11.86
CA GLU A 246 -18.86 18.19 -12.64
C GLU A 246 -17.86 17.43 -13.54
N VAL A 247 -16.78 18.12 -13.92
CA VAL A 247 -15.74 17.67 -14.83
C VAL A 247 -14.89 16.48 -14.32
N LEU A 248 -15.09 16.03 -13.07
CA LEU A 248 -14.40 14.89 -12.45
C LEU A 248 -15.29 13.64 -12.30
N ASP A 249 -16.12 13.32 -13.30
CA ASP A 249 -16.97 12.12 -13.35
C ASP A 249 -16.17 10.86 -13.75
N PHE A 250 -15.06 10.60 -13.07
CA PHE A 250 -14.28 9.39 -13.25
C PHE A 250 -13.85 8.77 -11.93
N ILE A 251 -13.83 7.45 -11.90
CA ILE A 251 -13.34 6.61 -10.82
C ILE A 251 -11.99 6.02 -11.22
N ASP A 252 -10.99 6.20 -10.38
CA ASP A 252 -9.69 5.56 -10.56
C ASP A 252 -9.73 4.16 -9.98
N VAL A 253 -9.46 3.15 -10.80
CA VAL A 253 -9.25 1.78 -10.35
C VAL A 253 -7.77 1.62 -10.04
N VAL A 254 -7.44 1.62 -8.75
CA VAL A 254 -6.07 1.59 -8.23
C VAL A 254 -5.47 0.20 -8.38
N ASP A 255 -6.24 -0.83 -8.00
CA ASP A 255 -5.81 -2.22 -8.03
C ASP A 255 -7.00 -3.19 -8.15
N HIS A 256 -6.76 -4.47 -8.44
CA HIS A 256 -7.78 -5.50 -8.64
C HIS A 256 -7.33 -6.88 -8.16
N SER A 257 -8.27 -7.73 -7.74
CA SER A 257 -8.05 -9.14 -7.38
C SER A 257 -7.51 -9.92 -8.58
N ARG A 258 -6.50 -10.77 -8.37
CA ARG A 258 -5.82 -11.52 -9.44
C ARG A 258 -5.78 -13.02 -9.17
N PRO A 259 -5.96 -13.87 -10.19
CA PRO A 259 -5.67 -15.30 -10.05
C PRO A 259 -4.16 -15.52 -9.93
N TYR A 260 -3.77 -16.64 -9.32
CA TYR A 260 -2.37 -17.09 -9.23
C TYR A 260 -1.38 -16.18 -8.49
N ASP A 261 -1.84 -15.15 -7.76
CA ASP A 261 -0.97 -14.35 -6.90
C ASP A 261 -0.58 -15.16 -5.65
N ASN A 262 0.58 -15.82 -5.71
CA ASN A 262 1.00 -16.80 -4.72
C ASN A 262 1.46 -16.15 -3.41
N GLY A 263 1.17 -16.81 -2.29
CA GLY A 263 1.64 -16.37 -0.98
C GLY A 263 3.09 -16.77 -0.68
N TYR A 264 3.81 -15.87 0.01
CA TYR A 264 5.18 -16.10 0.44
C TYR A 264 5.34 -15.80 1.93
N LEU A 265 6.02 -16.68 2.65
CA LEU A 265 6.38 -16.45 4.04
C LEU A 265 7.58 -15.52 4.14
N SER A 266 7.42 -14.47 4.95
CA SER A 266 8.53 -13.62 5.39
C SER A 266 9.09 -14.08 6.73
N THR A 267 10.31 -13.69 7.09
CA THR A 267 10.90 -14.02 8.40
C THR A 267 9.97 -13.66 9.56
N ARG A 268 9.27 -12.53 9.49
CA ARG A 268 8.27 -12.11 10.49
C ARG A 268 7.12 -13.10 10.61
N MET A 269 6.55 -13.49 9.48
CA MET A 269 5.42 -14.41 9.43
C MET A 269 5.82 -15.81 9.91
N ILE A 270 7.02 -16.27 9.56
CA ILE A 270 7.58 -17.55 10.03
C ILE A 270 7.68 -17.56 11.55
N MET A 271 8.22 -16.49 12.14
CA MET A 271 8.34 -16.38 13.60
C MET A 271 6.97 -16.41 14.27
N LEU A 272 5.99 -15.68 13.75
CA LEU A 272 4.63 -15.64 14.29
C LEU A 272 3.92 -17.00 14.17
N LEU A 273 4.01 -17.65 13.00
CA LEU A 273 3.39 -18.97 12.76
C LEU A 273 3.97 -20.03 13.69
N ALA A 274 5.29 -20.11 13.79
CA ALA A 274 5.92 -21.09 14.65
C ALA A 274 5.63 -20.82 16.14
N ASP A 275 5.53 -19.55 16.56
CA ASP A 275 5.20 -19.18 17.95
C ASP A 275 3.74 -19.53 18.28
N ALA A 276 2.87 -19.43 17.27
CA ALA A 276 1.49 -19.93 17.31
C ALA A 276 1.38 -21.47 17.17
N GLY A 277 2.51 -22.19 17.17
CA GLY A 277 2.58 -23.65 17.24
C GLY A 277 2.61 -24.38 15.91
N VAL A 278 2.90 -23.71 14.79
CA VAL A 278 3.18 -24.36 13.50
C VAL A 278 4.52 -25.10 13.57
N SER A 279 4.57 -26.33 13.05
CA SER A 279 5.77 -27.17 13.10
C SER A 279 6.96 -26.53 12.40
N SER A 280 8.11 -26.50 13.07
CA SER A 280 9.38 -26.07 12.46
C SER A 280 9.78 -26.97 11.29
N GLU A 281 9.49 -28.27 11.37
CA GLU A 281 9.78 -29.22 10.31
C GLU A 281 9.04 -28.85 9.03
N ARG A 282 7.75 -28.52 9.13
CA ARG A 282 6.94 -28.08 7.99
C ARG A 282 7.48 -26.78 7.36
N LEU A 283 7.90 -25.82 8.19
CA LEU A 283 8.47 -24.56 7.70
C LEU A 283 9.82 -24.77 6.99
N GLU A 284 10.65 -25.69 7.49
CA GLU A 284 11.89 -26.10 6.85
C GLU A 284 11.63 -26.87 5.55
N GLU A 285 10.62 -27.73 5.51
CA GLU A 285 10.19 -28.44 4.31
C GLU A 285 9.73 -27.49 3.20
N LEU A 286 8.92 -26.48 3.54
CA LEU A 286 8.49 -25.45 2.59
C LEU A 286 9.69 -24.70 2.00
N GLN A 287 10.67 -24.38 2.84
CA GLN A 287 11.91 -23.76 2.37
C GLN A 287 12.67 -24.68 1.42
N SER A 288 12.98 -25.91 1.84
CA SER A 288 13.75 -26.87 1.03
C SER A 288 13.04 -27.16 -0.28
N SER A 289 11.74 -27.42 -0.24
CA SER A 289 10.92 -27.70 -1.43
C SER A 289 10.93 -26.54 -2.43
N TYR A 290 10.88 -25.30 -1.95
CA TYR A 290 10.95 -24.14 -2.82
C TYR A 290 12.34 -23.98 -3.46
N TYR A 291 13.40 -24.30 -2.74
CA TYR A 291 14.75 -24.26 -3.32
C TYR A 291 14.96 -25.39 -4.34
N ASP A 292 14.50 -26.59 -4.03
CA ASP A 292 14.53 -27.71 -4.96
C ASP A 292 13.73 -27.40 -6.24
N LEU A 293 12.60 -26.71 -6.10
CA LEU A 293 11.79 -26.20 -7.21
C LEU A 293 12.61 -25.25 -8.09
N LEU A 294 13.27 -24.24 -7.52
CA LEU A 294 14.08 -23.27 -8.28
C LEU A 294 15.33 -23.89 -8.91
N GLU A 295 15.98 -24.85 -8.23
CA GLU A 295 17.16 -25.53 -8.76
C GLU A 295 16.81 -26.39 -9.97
N ASN A 296 15.69 -27.12 -9.88
CA ASN A 296 15.31 -28.14 -10.85
C ASN A 296 14.31 -27.66 -11.92
N MET A 297 13.66 -26.50 -11.78
CA MET A 297 12.66 -26.02 -12.77
C MET A 297 13.21 -25.82 -14.19
N CYS A 298 14.54 -25.75 -14.38
CA CYS A 298 15.15 -25.62 -15.71
C CYS A 298 15.65 -26.96 -16.30
N THR A 299 15.65 -28.03 -15.51
CA THR A 299 16.25 -29.33 -15.85
C THR A 299 15.28 -30.50 -15.74
N ASN A 300 14.26 -30.37 -14.88
CA ASN A 300 13.23 -31.38 -14.64
C ASN A 300 11.87 -30.88 -15.18
N THR A 301 11.31 -31.64 -16.12
CA THR A 301 10.02 -31.37 -16.76
C THR A 301 8.87 -31.31 -15.75
N ALA A 302 8.77 -32.25 -14.82
CA ALA A 302 7.68 -32.28 -13.85
C ALA A 302 7.70 -31.05 -12.91
N THR A 303 8.91 -30.67 -12.48
CA THR A 303 9.13 -29.47 -11.66
C THR A 303 8.77 -28.18 -12.41
N ALA A 304 9.16 -28.10 -13.68
CA ALA A 304 8.81 -26.97 -14.55
C ALA A 304 7.29 -26.85 -14.74
N GLU A 305 6.60 -27.95 -15.10
CA GLU A 305 5.15 -27.96 -15.24
C GLU A 305 4.44 -27.54 -13.95
N TYR A 306 4.90 -28.04 -12.81
CA TYR A 306 4.35 -27.67 -11.51
C TYR A 306 4.49 -26.17 -11.26
N PHE A 307 5.67 -25.59 -11.49
CA PHE A 307 5.89 -24.16 -11.31
C PHE A 307 5.03 -23.31 -12.27
N LEU A 308 4.92 -23.70 -13.54
CA LEU A 308 4.08 -23.02 -14.52
C LEU A 308 2.60 -23.06 -14.11
N ARG A 309 2.11 -24.19 -13.57
CA ARG A 309 0.74 -24.29 -13.03
C ARG A 309 0.52 -23.36 -11.84
N LEU A 310 1.48 -23.28 -10.91
CA LEU A 310 1.39 -22.39 -9.75
C LEU A 310 1.32 -20.91 -10.15
N ARG A 311 2.08 -20.51 -11.17
CA ARG A 311 2.11 -19.14 -11.70
C ARG A 311 0.97 -18.81 -12.66
N GLY A 312 0.16 -19.80 -13.06
CA GLY A 312 -0.91 -19.60 -14.04
C GLY A 312 -0.41 -19.42 -15.47
N GLU A 313 0.79 -19.90 -15.81
CA GLU A 313 1.41 -19.78 -17.13
C GLU A 313 0.80 -20.80 -18.12
N VAL A 314 -0.50 -20.64 -18.41
CA VAL A 314 -1.31 -21.62 -19.16
C VAL A 314 -0.75 -21.89 -20.55
N GLN A 315 -0.30 -20.85 -21.27
CA GLN A 315 0.22 -21.03 -22.62
C GLN A 315 1.53 -21.83 -22.64
N PHE A 316 2.49 -21.46 -21.78
CA PHE A 316 3.76 -22.20 -21.68
C PHE A 316 3.56 -23.62 -21.16
N LEU A 317 2.57 -23.84 -20.29
CA LEU A 317 2.20 -25.17 -19.84
C LEU A 317 1.68 -26.03 -20.99
N LYS A 318 0.81 -25.49 -21.85
CA LYS A 318 0.30 -26.19 -23.05
C LYS A 318 1.42 -26.48 -24.05
N ASP A 319 2.22 -25.48 -24.38
CA ASP A 319 3.36 -25.63 -25.30
C ASP A 319 4.30 -26.74 -24.84
N MET A 320 4.57 -26.79 -23.53
CA MET A 320 5.41 -27.80 -22.91
C MET A 320 4.79 -29.20 -22.92
N GLN A 321 3.47 -29.32 -22.75
CA GLN A 321 2.75 -30.59 -22.81
C GLN A 321 2.63 -31.15 -24.24
N GLU A 322 2.48 -30.27 -25.24
CA GLU A 322 2.32 -30.66 -26.64
C GLU A 322 3.67 -30.95 -27.33
N SER A 323 4.67 -30.10 -27.10
CA SER A 323 5.93 -30.10 -27.85
C SER A 323 7.16 -30.42 -27.00
N GLY A 324 6.99 -30.62 -25.68
CA GLY A 324 8.10 -30.79 -24.74
C GLY A 324 8.85 -29.50 -24.45
N VAL A 325 10.02 -29.63 -23.83
CA VAL A 325 10.82 -28.49 -23.34
C VAL A 325 11.74 -27.96 -24.45
N ASP A 326 11.18 -27.12 -25.33
CA ASP A 326 11.88 -26.48 -26.44
C ASP A 326 12.78 -25.29 -26.01
N GLY A 327 13.43 -24.62 -26.98
CA GLY A 327 14.28 -23.46 -26.70
C GLY A 327 13.54 -22.26 -26.09
N ARG A 328 12.27 -22.05 -26.47
CA ARG A 328 11.43 -20.95 -25.99
C ARG A 328 11.04 -21.16 -24.53
N VAL A 329 10.51 -22.35 -24.20
CA VAL A 329 10.14 -22.75 -22.83
C VAL A 329 11.36 -22.69 -21.92
N LYS A 330 12.53 -23.19 -22.35
CA LYS A 330 13.78 -23.09 -21.57
C LYS A 330 14.17 -21.66 -21.26
N LYS A 331 14.07 -20.75 -22.24
CA LYS A 331 14.40 -19.33 -22.05
C LYS A 331 13.44 -18.69 -21.05
N HIS A 332 12.14 -18.99 -21.16
CA HIS A 332 11.13 -18.47 -20.25
C HIS A 332 11.31 -18.98 -18.82
N LEU A 333 11.53 -20.30 -18.62
CA LEU A 333 11.81 -20.88 -17.30
C LEU A 333 13.05 -20.26 -16.65
N LYS A 334 14.12 -19.99 -17.42
CA LYS A 334 15.31 -19.29 -16.92
C LYS A 334 14.99 -17.84 -16.50
N LEU A 335 14.11 -17.15 -17.22
CA LEU A 335 13.66 -15.81 -16.86
C LEU A 335 12.86 -15.84 -15.55
N LEU A 336 11.88 -16.74 -15.43
CA LEU A 336 11.09 -16.91 -14.21
C LEU A 336 11.97 -17.25 -13.00
N ARG A 337 12.90 -18.19 -13.16
CA ARG A 337 13.88 -18.52 -12.12
C ARG A 337 14.69 -17.29 -11.71
N LYS A 338 15.16 -16.51 -12.70
CA LYS A 338 15.91 -15.28 -12.42
C LYS A 338 15.06 -14.28 -11.65
N GLN A 339 13.81 -14.07 -12.04
CA GLN A 339 12.89 -13.15 -11.33
C GLN A 339 12.69 -13.56 -9.87
N GLU A 340 12.41 -14.83 -9.60
CA GLU A 340 12.25 -15.33 -8.22
C GLU A 340 13.55 -15.15 -7.41
N LEU A 341 14.71 -15.39 -8.02
CA LEU A 341 16.00 -15.16 -7.38
C LEU A 341 16.27 -13.67 -7.13
N ASP A 342 16.01 -12.79 -8.11
CA ASP A 342 16.18 -11.35 -7.97
C ASP A 342 15.26 -10.81 -6.86
N GLU A 343 13.99 -11.24 -6.81
CA GLU A 343 13.09 -10.90 -5.70
C GLU A 343 13.62 -11.38 -4.35
N MET A 344 14.18 -12.60 -4.27
CA MET A 344 14.87 -13.08 -3.06
C MET A 344 16.12 -12.26 -2.69
N MET A 345 16.76 -11.59 -3.65
CA MET A 345 17.92 -10.73 -3.42
C MET A 345 17.49 -9.38 -2.85
N GLU A 346 16.42 -8.79 -3.40
CA GLU A 346 15.91 -7.47 -3.04
C GLU A 346 15.25 -7.44 -1.65
N VAL A 347 14.59 -8.52 -1.23
CA VAL A 347 13.92 -8.55 0.06
C VAL A 347 14.89 -8.53 1.24
N LYS A 348 14.59 -7.67 2.22
CA LYS A 348 15.30 -7.58 3.52
C LYS A 348 15.13 -8.84 4.38
N TYR A 349 14.01 -9.54 4.20
CA TYR A 349 13.63 -10.73 4.97
C TYR A 349 13.52 -11.95 4.05
N THR A 350 13.44 -13.15 4.63
CA THR A 350 13.27 -14.40 3.88
C THR A 350 12.04 -14.33 2.97
N ARG A 351 12.08 -14.99 1.80
CA ARG A 351 10.93 -15.18 0.91
C ARG A 351 10.82 -16.66 0.59
N ILE A 352 9.79 -17.34 1.12
CA ILE A 352 9.52 -18.77 0.90
C ILE A 352 8.14 -18.93 0.29
N LEU A 353 8.05 -19.48 -0.92
CA LEU A 353 6.79 -19.78 -1.59
C LEU A 353 5.99 -20.82 -0.79
N VAL A 354 4.70 -20.55 -0.60
CA VAL A 354 3.75 -21.52 -0.05
C VAL A 354 2.75 -21.88 -1.16
N PRO A 355 2.85 -23.08 -1.76
CA PRO A 355 2.01 -23.43 -2.91
C PRO A 355 0.49 -23.38 -2.63
N LYS A 356 0.08 -23.81 -1.43
CA LYS A 356 -1.31 -23.81 -0.96
C LYS A 356 -1.72 -22.47 -0.34
N SER A 357 -1.33 -21.36 -0.97
CA SER A 357 -1.62 -20.01 -0.49
C SER A 357 -1.76 -18.97 -1.58
N ARG A 358 -2.42 -17.85 -1.27
CA ARG A 358 -2.57 -16.68 -2.13
C ARG A 358 -2.37 -15.39 -1.36
N VAL A 359 -2.02 -14.32 -2.06
CA VAL A 359 -2.12 -12.94 -1.59
C VAL A 359 -3.39 -12.35 -2.19
N VAL A 360 -4.35 -11.94 -1.35
CA VAL A 360 -5.66 -11.47 -1.83
C VAL A 360 -6.17 -10.27 -1.07
N PHE A 361 -7.04 -9.49 -1.69
CA PHE A 361 -7.80 -8.47 -1.00
C PHE A 361 -8.85 -9.11 -0.08
N ALA A 362 -9.07 -8.48 1.08
CA ALA A 362 -10.23 -8.75 1.90
C ALA A 362 -11.39 -7.83 1.52
N VAL A 363 -12.60 -8.36 1.50
CA VAL A 363 -13.82 -7.63 1.18
C VAL A 363 -14.95 -8.00 2.13
N CYS A 364 -15.92 -7.09 2.27
CA CYS A 364 -17.13 -7.34 3.03
C CYS A 364 -18.09 -8.29 2.32
N ASP A 365 -18.80 -9.10 3.09
CA ASP A 365 -19.87 -9.96 2.62
C ASP A 365 -20.98 -9.16 1.89
N PRO A 366 -21.16 -9.35 0.56
CA PRO A 366 -22.18 -8.63 -0.21
C PRO A 366 -23.62 -9.03 0.11
N TYR A 367 -23.83 -10.22 0.67
CA TYR A 367 -25.14 -10.80 0.92
C TYR A 367 -25.49 -10.91 2.42
N GLY A 368 -24.52 -10.69 3.32
CA GLY A 368 -24.73 -10.72 4.77
C GLY A 368 -25.12 -12.10 5.34
N LYS A 369 -24.72 -13.20 4.68
CA LYS A 369 -25.02 -14.58 5.09
C LYS A 369 -23.90 -15.24 5.88
N LEU A 370 -22.70 -14.68 5.88
CA LEU A 370 -21.55 -15.20 6.63
C LEU A 370 -21.71 -14.87 8.11
N LYS A 371 -21.44 -15.85 8.98
CA LYS A 371 -21.40 -15.68 10.43
C LYS A 371 -20.03 -15.21 10.89
N LEU A 372 -19.95 -14.70 12.11
CA LEU A 372 -18.67 -14.35 12.72
C LEU A 372 -17.72 -15.57 12.78
N GLY A 373 -16.47 -15.38 12.35
CA GLY A 373 -15.44 -16.43 12.29
C GLY A 373 -15.52 -17.32 11.04
N ASP A 374 -16.63 -17.23 10.30
CA ASP A 374 -16.78 -17.84 8.98
C ASP A 374 -16.27 -16.87 7.91
N CYS A 375 -15.77 -17.43 6.81
CA CYS A 375 -15.41 -16.69 5.61
C CYS A 375 -15.79 -17.46 4.34
N TYR A 376 -15.74 -16.77 3.22
CA TYR A 376 -15.80 -17.37 1.89
C TYR A 376 -14.55 -16.96 1.11
N PHE A 377 -13.84 -17.92 0.52
CA PHE A 377 -12.62 -17.67 -0.23
C PHE A 377 -12.43 -18.70 -1.34
N LYS A 378 -12.55 -18.33 -2.62
CA LYS A 378 -12.39 -19.29 -3.72
C LYS A 378 -11.18 -18.92 -4.58
N PRO A 379 -10.01 -19.55 -4.37
CA PRO A 379 -8.84 -19.30 -5.20
C PRO A 379 -9.03 -19.89 -6.60
N THR A 380 -8.46 -19.21 -7.60
CA THR A 380 -8.25 -19.79 -8.92
C THR A 380 -7.04 -20.72 -8.86
N ILE A 381 -7.28 -22.00 -9.16
CA ILE A 381 -6.26 -23.05 -9.13
C ILE A 381 -6.34 -23.88 -10.42
N SER A 382 -5.18 -24.16 -11.00
CA SER A 382 -5.04 -24.98 -12.21
C SER A 382 -4.91 -26.45 -11.86
N GLY A 383 -6.00 -27.22 -11.95
CA GLY A 383 -5.97 -28.69 -11.92
C GLY A 383 -5.72 -29.34 -10.56
N ASP A 384 -5.76 -28.60 -9.46
CA ASP A 384 -5.61 -29.13 -8.10
C ASP A 384 -6.96 -29.23 -7.39
N THR A 385 -7.29 -30.42 -6.88
CA THR A 385 -8.54 -30.73 -6.17
C THR A 385 -8.46 -30.46 -4.67
N ASP A 386 -7.25 -30.23 -4.13
CA ASP A 386 -6.98 -30.21 -2.68
C ASP A 386 -7.73 -29.12 -1.92
N PHE A 387 -8.08 -28.02 -2.59
CA PHE A 387 -8.81 -26.91 -1.94
C PHE A 387 -10.21 -27.33 -1.48
N SER A 388 -10.85 -28.27 -2.17
CA SER A 388 -12.24 -28.68 -1.87
C SER A 388 -12.37 -29.35 -0.50
N ALA A 389 -11.27 -29.91 0.02
CA ALA A 389 -11.24 -30.55 1.34
C ALA A 389 -10.89 -29.57 2.49
N ALA A 390 -10.56 -28.31 2.18
CA ALA A 390 -10.15 -27.35 3.19
C ALA A 390 -11.36 -26.86 4.02
N GLU A 391 -11.32 -27.08 5.33
CA GLU A 391 -12.34 -26.59 6.26
C GLU A 391 -11.98 -25.24 6.90
N LYS A 392 -10.68 -24.91 6.93
CA LYS A 392 -10.12 -23.75 7.61
C LYS A 392 -8.99 -23.15 6.78
N ILE A 393 -8.79 -21.85 6.94
CA ILE A 393 -7.67 -21.12 6.37
C ILE A 393 -6.97 -20.31 7.46
N VAL A 394 -5.66 -20.15 7.31
CA VAL A 394 -4.89 -19.14 8.04
C VAL A 394 -4.82 -17.87 7.19
N VAL A 395 -5.07 -16.73 7.83
CA VAL A 395 -5.04 -15.40 7.23
C VAL A 395 -4.07 -14.54 8.02
N ALA A 396 -3.12 -13.91 7.35
CA ALA A 396 -2.16 -13.00 7.96
C ALA A 396 -2.06 -11.70 7.18
N ARG A 397 -1.94 -10.59 7.91
CA ARG A 397 -1.61 -9.28 7.32
C ARG A 397 -0.18 -9.29 6.79
N SER A 398 0.07 -8.59 5.68
CA SER A 398 1.42 -8.36 5.16
C SER A 398 1.71 -6.85 5.11
N PRO A 399 2.63 -6.32 5.92
CA PRO A 399 3.42 -6.99 6.94
C PRO A 399 2.64 -7.31 8.24
N CYS A 400 3.07 -8.34 8.97
CA CYS A 400 2.56 -8.70 10.30
C CYS A 400 3.64 -8.55 11.37
N TYR A 401 3.23 -8.14 12.58
CA TYR A 401 4.13 -7.90 13.71
C TYR A 401 3.57 -8.41 15.04
N HIS A 402 2.26 -8.52 15.20
CA HIS A 402 1.62 -9.01 16.42
C HIS A 402 1.12 -10.45 16.22
N PRO A 403 1.19 -11.33 17.24
CA PRO A 403 0.64 -12.70 17.15
C PRO A 403 -0.83 -12.72 16.71
N GLY A 404 -1.61 -11.75 17.19
CA GLY A 404 -2.99 -11.56 16.78
C GLY A 404 -3.20 -11.24 15.30
N ASP A 405 -2.17 -10.81 14.55
CA ASP A 405 -2.27 -10.54 13.10
C ASP A 405 -2.44 -11.82 12.28
N VAL A 406 -2.20 -13.00 12.88
CA VAL A 406 -2.46 -14.31 12.30
C VAL A 406 -3.79 -14.84 12.84
N ARG A 407 -4.73 -15.11 11.92
CA ARG A 407 -6.10 -15.54 12.24
C ARG A 407 -6.43 -16.84 11.53
N VAL A 408 -7.32 -17.62 12.13
CA VAL A 408 -7.90 -18.80 11.50
C VAL A 408 -9.38 -18.54 11.27
N PHE A 409 -9.82 -18.72 10.02
CA PHE A 409 -11.22 -18.62 9.65
C PHE A 409 -11.75 -19.96 9.17
N LYS A 410 -13.03 -20.21 9.43
CA LYS A 410 -13.72 -21.38 8.93
C LYS A 410 -14.25 -21.12 7.53
N LEU A 411 -13.92 -22.00 6.61
CA LEU A 411 -14.44 -21.93 5.25
C LEU A 411 -15.90 -22.41 5.21
N THR A 412 -16.74 -21.68 4.49
CA THR A 412 -18.17 -21.98 4.34
C THR A 412 -18.55 -22.73 3.06
N HIS A 413 -17.56 -23.08 2.22
CA HIS A 413 -17.71 -23.60 0.86
C HIS A 413 -18.87 -24.57 0.62
N GLU A 414 -19.51 -24.40 -0.55
CA GLU A 414 -20.42 -25.34 -1.23
C GLU A 414 -21.54 -25.93 -0.37
N LYS A 415 -21.86 -25.29 0.75
CA LYS A 415 -23.10 -25.55 1.46
C LYS A 415 -24.28 -24.99 0.64
N PRO A 416 -25.40 -25.71 0.56
CA PRO A 416 -26.63 -25.17 -0.03
C PRO A 416 -26.94 -23.78 0.55
N GLY A 417 -27.12 -22.78 -0.32
CA GLY A 417 -27.42 -21.39 0.06
C GLY A 417 -26.29 -20.37 -0.13
N TYR A 418 -25.06 -20.83 -0.45
CA TYR A 418 -23.89 -19.98 -0.76
C TYR A 418 -23.57 -19.90 -2.27
N GLU A 419 -24.46 -20.37 -3.14
CA GLU A 419 -24.29 -20.34 -4.60
C GLU A 419 -24.14 -18.90 -5.13
N THR A 420 -24.74 -17.94 -4.42
CA THR A 420 -24.62 -16.49 -4.73
C THR A 420 -23.18 -15.96 -4.65
N TYR A 421 -22.28 -16.66 -3.96
CA TYR A 421 -20.86 -16.30 -3.87
C TYR A 421 -19.99 -16.95 -4.95
N ALA A 422 -20.55 -17.82 -5.81
CA ALA A 422 -19.76 -18.68 -6.71
C ALA A 422 -18.83 -17.92 -7.67
N ASN A 423 -19.21 -16.69 -8.03
CA ASN A 423 -18.46 -15.81 -8.92
C ASN A 423 -17.43 -14.93 -8.21
N LEU A 424 -17.46 -14.86 -6.87
CA LEU A 424 -16.41 -14.24 -6.07
C LEU A 424 -15.20 -15.18 -6.04
N ARG A 425 -14.12 -14.79 -6.71
CA ARG A 425 -12.85 -15.52 -6.79
C ARG A 425 -11.69 -14.64 -6.41
N ASP A 426 -10.63 -15.25 -5.92
CA ASP A 426 -9.34 -14.59 -5.62
C ASP A 426 -9.46 -13.36 -4.70
N CYS A 427 -10.46 -13.38 -3.81
CA CYS A 427 -10.69 -12.39 -2.76
C CYS A 427 -11.22 -13.08 -1.51
N LEU A 428 -10.83 -12.59 -0.34
CA LEU A 428 -11.27 -13.09 0.96
C LEU A 428 -12.53 -12.34 1.40
N VAL A 429 -13.68 -13.03 1.41
CA VAL A 429 -14.95 -12.44 1.83
C VAL A 429 -15.16 -12.70 3.32
N LEU A 430 -15.30 -11.62 4.08
CA LEU A 430 -15.42 -11.64 5.53
C LEU A 430 -16.83 -11.20 5.98
N SER A 431 -17.31 -11.83 7.05
CA SER A 431 -18.61 -11.53 7.64
C SER A 431 -18.72 -10.08 8.12
N VAL A 432 -19.93 -9.52 7.97
CA VAL A 432 -20.32 -8.20 8.47
C VAL A 432 -21.34 -8.28 9.62
N THR A 433 -21.68 -9.48 10.13
CA THR A 433 -22.73 -9.67 11.14
C THR A 433 -22.18 -9.70 12.58
N ASP A 434 -22.76 -8.82 13.42
CA ASP A 434 -22.69 -8.68 14.90
C ASP A 434 -21.33 -8.74 15.64
N PRO A 435 -21.18 -8.01 16.77
CA PRO A 435 -19.89 -7.53 17.24
C PRO A 435 -19.05 -8.62 17.90
N CYS A 436 -17.79 -8.74 17.46
CA CYS A 436 -16.70 -9.18 18.32
C CYS A 436 -15.55 -8.18 18.22
N PRO A 437 -15.29 -7.38 19.27
CA PRO A 437 -13.99 -6.71 19.39
C PRO A 437 -12.88 -7.75 19.22
N GLY A 438 -11.84 -7.38 18.49
CA GLY A 438 -10.72 -8.27 18.25
C GLY A 438 -10.90 -9.33 17.16
N VAL A 439 -11.79 -9.21 16.17
CA VAL A 439 -11.66 -9.97 14.89
C VAL A 439 -11.17 -9.07 13.76
N PHE A 440 -11.66 -7.83 13.75
CA PHE A 440 -11.37 -6.83 12.73
C PHE A 440 -10.37 -5.76 13.16
N GLU A 441 -9.92 -5.78 14.43
CA GLU A 441 -8.86 -4.88 14.92
C GLU A 441 -7.53 -5.10 14.18
N CYS A 442 -7.23 -6.34 13.77
CA CYS A 442 -6.10 -6.63 12.86
C CYS A 442 -6.27 -6.08 11.44
N PHE A 443 -7.49 -5.65 11.09
CA PHE A 443 -7.90 -5.13 9.79
C PHE A 443 -8.30 -3.65 9.89
N GLU A 444 -8.09 -2.99 11.04
CA GLU A 444 -8.44 -1.58 11.26
C GLU A 444 -7.65 -0.67 10.31
N GLY A 445 -8.37 0.00 9.39
CA GLY A 445 -7.78 0.91 8.39
C GLY A 445 -7.13 0.21 7.20
N ASP A 446 -7.36 -1.09 7.04
CA ASP A 446 -6.62 -1.94 6.09
C ASP A 446 -7.43 -2.46 4.90
N LEU A 447 -8.75 -2.25 4.87
CA LEU A 447 -9.52 -2.49 3.65
C LEU A 447 -9.37 -1.34 2.64
N GLY A 448 -8.62 -0.29 2.94
CA GLY A 448 -8.16 0.71 1.98
C GLY A 448 -7.17 0.18 0.93
N GLY A 449 -7.14 -1.13 0.65
CA GLY A 449 -6.28 -1.76 -0.36
C GLY A 449 -5.10 -2.57 0.16
N ASN A 450 -5.09 -3.02 1.41
CA ASN A 450 -4.04 -3.95 1.87
C ASN A 450 -4.39 -5.40 1.48
N CYS A 451 -3.37 -6.15 1.09
CA CYS A 451 -3.49 -7.57 0.76
C CYS A 451 -3.18 -8.46 1.96
N PHE A 452 -3.82 -9.62 1.99
CA PHE A 452 -3.69 -10.62 3.04
C PHE A 452 -3.07 -11.89 2.47
N PHE A 453 -2.14 -12.47 3.22
CA PHE A 453 -1.70 -13.83 2.98
C PHE A 453 -2.79 -14.79 3.45
N VAL A 454 -3.25 -15.66 2.58
CA VAL A 454 -4.27 -16.67 2.86
C VAL A 454 -3.72 -18.04 2.49
N SER A 455 -3.68 -18.97 3.44
CA SER A 455 -3.23 -20.34 3.20
C SER A 455 -4.25 -21.35 3.68
N TRP A 456 -4.45 -22.40 2.87
CA TRP A 456 -5.26 -23.58 3.19
C TRP A 456 -4.39 -24.81 3.43
N ASP A 457 -3.08 -24.63 3.61
CA ASP A 457 -2.18 -25.70 4.07
C ASP A 457 -2.54 -26.07 5.52
N ALA A 458 -3.03 -27.29 5.73
CA ALA A 458 -3.46 -27.78 7.04
C ALA A 458 -2.34 -27.74 8.08
N ASP A 459 -1.08 -27.93 7.65
CA ASP A 459 0.09 -27.93 8.54
C ASP A 459 0.56 -26.51 8.89
N LEU A 460 0.03 -25.48 8.22
CA LEU A 460 0.24 -24.07 8.56
C LEU A 460 -0.87 -23.47 9.41
N ILE A 461 -1.91 -24.25 9.74
CA ILE A 461 -2.97 -23.80 10.64
C ILE A 461 -2.41 -23.81 12.08
N PRO A 462 -2.30 -22.64 12.74
CA PRO A 462 -1.76 -22.57 14.09
C PRO A 462 -2.67 -23.30 15.10
N SER A 463 -2.05 -23.86 16.14
CA SER A 463 -2.76 -24.51 17.24
C SER A 463 -3.14 -23.52 18.35
N GLY A 464 -2.38 -22.43 18.50
CA GLY A 464 -2.70 -21.30 19.36
C GLY A 464 -3.25 -20.12 18.56
N ILE A 465 -4.35 -19.52 19.02
CA ILE A 465 -4.88 -18.26 18.47
C ILE A 465 -4.87 -17.23 19.58
N GLU A 466 -4.27 -16.08 19.31
CA GLU A 466 -4.30 -14.94 20.22
C GLU A 466 -5.30 -13.87 19.81
N ALA A 467 -5.75 -13.09 20.80
CA ALA A 467 -6.52 -11.89 20.54
C ALA A 467 -5.65 -10.87 19.77
N PRO A 468 -6.26 -10.01 18.92
CA PRO A 468 -5.56 -8.88 18.32
C PRO A 468 -4.97 -7.99 19.39
N CYS A 469 -4.00 -7.20 18.98
CA CYS A 469 -3.59 -6.09 19.80
C CYS A 469 -4.75 -5.08 19.86
N ASP A 470 -5.00 -4.54 21.06
CA ASP A 470 -5.87 -3.37 21.20
C ASP A 470 -5.14 -2.16 20.62
N TYR A 471 -5.44 -1.87 19.35
CA TYR A 471 -4.92 -0.71 18.63
C TYR A 471 -5.67 0.58 18.96
N SER A 472 -6.60 0.55 19.93
CA SER A 472 -7.37 1.74 20.25
C SER A 472 -6.45 2.88 20.68
N PRO A 473 -6.75 4.12 20.23
CA PRO A 473 -5.92 5.25 20.58
C PRO A 473 -5.81 5.37 22.10
N THR A 474 -4.64 5.78 22.59
CA THR A 474 -4.45 6.01 24.02
C THR A 474 -5.49 6.98 24.56
N ILE A 475 -5.79 6.93 25.86
CA ILE A 475 -6.71 7.90 26.48
C ILE A 475 -6.27 9.33 26.18
N ALA A 476 -4.96 9.59 26.16
CA ALA A 476 -4.39 10.88 25.76
C ALA A 476 -4.73 11.23 24.30
N ALA A 477 -4.58 10.29 23.35
CA ALA A 477 -4.96 10.49 21.96
C ALA A 477 -6.48 10.75 21.81
N LYS A 478 -7.33 9.98 22.50
CA LYS A 478 -8.80 10.17 22.51
C LYS A 478 -9.19 11.54 23.09
N ILE A 479 -8.53 11.98 24.17
CA ILE A 479 -8.76 13.30 24.76
C ILE A 479 -8.30 14.41 23.81
N ARG A 480 -7.13 14.27 23.17
CA ARG A 480 -6.65 15.22 22.16
C ARG A 480 -7.62 15.32 20.98
N GLU A 481 -8.12 14.18 20.50
CA GLU A 481 -9.09 14.13 19.40
C GLU A 481 -10.45 14.76 19.79
N ALA A 482 -10.97 14.43 20.98
CA ALA A 482 -12.22 14.99 21.49
C ALA A 482 -12.13 16.51 21.77
N ALA A 483 -11.00 16.96 22.34
CA ALA A 483 -10.70 18.37 22.52
C ALA A 483 -10.57 19.09 21.17
N ALA A 484 -9.92 18.47 20.20
CA ALA A 484 -9.75 19.02 18.85
C ALA A 484 -11.09 19.14 18.09
N LYS A 485 -12.00 18.15 18.22
CA LYS A 485 -13.37 18.18 17.67
C LYS A 485 -14.24 19.27 18.31
N SER A 486 -14.10 19.50 19.61
CA SER A 486 -14.85 20.54 20.33
C SER A 486 -14.39 21.96 19.92
N VAL A 487 -13.09 22.15 19.74
CA VAL A 487 -12.49 23.43 19.31
C VAL A 487 -12.72 23.69 17.81
N SER A 488 -12.79 22.65 16.96
CA SER A 488 -13.12 22.81 15.53
C SER A 488 -14.55 23.31 15.33
N PHE A 489 -15.53 22.75 16.04
CA PHE A 489 -16.92 23.21 16.00
C PHE A 489 -17.08 24.68 16.43
N LEU A 490 -16.33 25.10 17.46
CA LEU A 490 -16.33 26.49 17.92
C LEU A 490 -15.65 27.42 16.91
N SER A 491 -14.50 27.04 16.35
CA SER A 491 -13.77 27.87 15.37
C SER A 491 -14.48 27.98 14.01
N ALA A 492 -15.24 26.96 13.59
CA ALA A 492 -16.06 27.04 12.38
C ALA A 492 -17.18 28.08 12.48
N LYS A 493 -17.73 28.30 13.69
CA LYS A 493 -18.80 29.29 13.95
C LYS A 493 -18.34 30.75 13.97
N PHE A 494 -17.04 31.03 14.08
CA PHE A 494 -16.49 32.39 14.17
C PHE A 494 -15.80 32.89 12.88
N ARG A 495 -16.00 32.24 11.72
CA ARG A 495 -15.35 32.59 10.45
C ARG A 495 -15.89 33.92 9.86
N THR A 496 -15.29 35.08 10.20
CA THR A 496 -15.48 36.36 9.46
C THR A 496 -14.18 37.14 9.16
N GLY A 497 -14.09 37.64 7.92
CA GLY A 497 -13.43 38.87 7.50
C GLY A 497 -11.89 38.93 7.40
N HIS A 498 -11.18 38.88 8.52
CA HIS A 498 -9.74 39.23 8.60
C HIS A 498 -8.88 38.11 9.22
N ASP A 499 -9.45 37.27 10.08
CA ASP A 499 -8.76 36.10 10.65
C ASP A 499 -8.55 34.98 9.62
N SER A 500 -9.30 34.98 8.51
CA SER A 500 -9.25 33.90 7.53
C SER A 500 -7.94 33.88 6.74
N ARG A 501 -7.35 35.02 6.34
CA ARG A 501 -6.08 35.04 5.59
C ARG A 501 -4.90 34.53 6.42
N ASN A 502 -4.82 34.96 7.68
CA ASN A 502 -3.80 34.47 8.61
C ASN A 502 -3.95 32.97 8.87
N LEU A 503 -5.19 32.47 8.94
CA LEU A 503 -5.46 31.05 9.09
C LEU A 503 -4.99 30.25 7.86
N LYS A 504 -5.33 30.70 6.65
CA LYS A 504 -4.89 30.07 5.38
C LYS A 504 -3.37 29.96 5.26
N TYR A 505 -2.66 31.04 5.59
CA TYR A 505 -1.20 31.04 5.58
C TYR A 505 -0.61 30.08 6.63
N ARG A 506 -1.20 30.03 7.84
CA ARG A 506 -0.80 29.07 8.87
C ARG A 506 -1.03 27.63 8.42
N GLU A 507 -2.12 27.33 7.73
CA GLU A 507 -2.44 25.99 7.23
C GLU A 507 -1.41 25.50 6.21
N GLN A 508 -1.09 26.33 5.20
CA GLN A 508 -0.08 25.99 4.21
C GLN A 508 1.30 25.83 4.86
N ARG A 509 1.61 26.66 5.86
CA ARG A 509 2.83 26.55 6.65
C ARG A 509 2.91 25.26 7.47
N LEU A 510 1.81 24.75 8.01
CA LEU A 510 1.81 23.46 8.72
C LEU A 510 2.07 22.29 7.77
N MET A 511 1.57 22.34 6.52
CA MET A 511 1.79 21.28 5.54
C MET A 511 3.22 21.24 5.01
N LEU A 512 3.82 22.40 4.72
CA LEU A 512 5.24 22.44 4.32
C LEU A 512 6.15 22.03 5.49
N GLU A 513 5.81 22.41 6.73
CA GLU A 513 6.57 22.04 7.93
C GLU A 513 6.53 20.53 8.14
N TYR A 514 5.35 19.92 7.98
CA TYR A 514 5.18 18.47 8.02
C TYR A 514 6.02 17.79 6.94
N PHE A 515 5.98 18.25 5.69
CA PHE A 515 6.80 17.69 4.62
C PHE A 515 8.30 17.78 4.92
N ALA A 516 8.78 18.95 5.36
CA ALA A 516 10.18 19.18 5.65
C ALA A 516 10.69 18.25 6.76
N THR A 517 9.91 18.11 7.84
CA THR A 517 10.27 17.33 9.03
C THR A 517 9.92 15.84 8.94
N PHE A 518 9.11 15.42 7.98
CA PHE A 518 8.71 14.02 7.81
C PHE A 518 9.93 13.11 7.71
N SER A 519 9.93 12.00 8.43
CA SER A 519 10.98 10.98 8.35
C SER A 519 10.37 9.60 8.57
N ASP A 520 10.76 8.65 7.74
CA ASP A 520 10.38 7.25 7.88
C ASP A 520 11.40 6.45 8.73
N GLU A 521 12.39 7.12 9.32
CA GLU A 521 13.44 6.51 10.12
C GLU A 521 12.92 5.92 11.44
N ILE A 522 12.00 6.61 12.13
CA ILE A 522 11.47 6.12 13.40
C ILE A 522 10.72 4.79 13.21
N PRO A 523 9.74 4.65 12.29
CA PRO A 523 9.15 3.34 11.98
C PRO A 523 10.18 2.26 11.61
N LYS A 524 11.19 2.59 10.80
CA LYS A 524 12.27 1.66 10.43
C LYS A 524 13.10 1.22 11.64
N ARG A 525 13.39 2.12 12.57
CA ARG A 525 14.11 1.82 13.82
C ARG A 525 13.28 0.94 14.73
N ILE A 526 11.97 1.23 14.89
CA ILE A 526 11.06 0.39 15.67
C ILE A 526 11.00 -1.03 15.07
N GLU A 527 10.89 -1.17 13.75
CA GLU A 527 10.95 -2.47 13.07
C GLU A 527 12.29 -3.18 13.33
N GLY A 528 13.40 -2.46 13.29
CA GLY A 528 14.73 -3.00 13.59
C GLY A 528 14.82 -3.58 15.01
N GLU A 529 14.34 -2.83 16.01
CA GLU A 529 14.31 -3.29 17.40
C GLU A 529 13.31 -4.43 17.61
N PHE A 530 12.16 -4.40 16.93
CA PHE A 530 11.20 -5.51 16.92
C PHE A 530 11.88 -6.80 16.45
N MET A 531 12.60 -6.76 15.33
CA MET A 531 13.27 -7.95 14.80
C MET A 531 14.35 -8.49 15.77
N LYS A 532 15.11 -7.62 16.41
CA LYS A 532 16.11 -8.03 17.42
C LYS A 532 15.42 -8.69 18.61
N CYS A 533 14.38 -8.04 19.15
CA CYS A 533 13.61 -8.53 20.28
C CYS A 533 12.93 -9.87 19.96
N ALA A 534 12.26 -9.97 18.83
CA ALA A 534 11.55 -11.18 18.42
C ALA A 534 12.50 -12.36 18.23
N THR A 535 13.72 -12.10 17.76
CA THR A 535 14.76 -13.13 17.60
C THR A 535 15.31 -13.58 18.96
N ALA A 536 15.39 -12.69 19.94
CA ALA A 536 15.99 -12.95 21.26
C ALA A 536 15.00 -13.47 22.32
N ALA A 537 13.71 -13.12 22.22
CA ALA A 537 12.70 -13.44 23.23
C ALA A 537 11.39 -14.02 22.65
N GLY A 538 11.28 -14.14 21.33
CA GLY A 538 10.06 -14.56 20.64
C GLY A 538 9.11 -13.38 20.33
N PRO A 539 8.31 -13.49 19.24
CA PRO A 539 7.43 -12.41 18.79
C PRO A 539 6.24 -12.15 19.73
N SER A 540 5.90 -13.10 20.61
CA SER A 540 4.84 -12.95 21.63
C SER A 540 5.30 -12.33 22.95
N SER A 541 6.60 -11.99 23.05
CA SER A 541 7.14 -11.30 24.24
C SER A 541 6.46 -9.95 24.49
N LYS A 542 6.47 -9.51 25.75
CA LYS A 542 5.82 -8.25 26.15
C LYS A 542 6.42 -7.05 25.40
N GLU A 543 7.73 -7.06 25.23
CA GLU A 543 8.51 -6.05 24.52
C GLU A 543 8.14 -6.03 23.03
N CYS A 544 8.04 -7.19 22.38
CA CYS A 544 7.59 -7.29 20.99
C CYS A 544 6.18 -6.75 20.80
N ARG A 545 5.23 -7.08 21.69
CA ARG A 545 3.86 -6.56 21.60
C ARG A 545 3.81 -5.04 21.67
N GLN A 546 4.64 -4.43 22.52
CA GLN A 546 4.74 -2.98 22.62
C GLN A 546 5.33 -2.37 21.35
N LEU A 547 6.41 -2.95 20.82
CA LEU A 547 7.01 -2.52 19.55
C LEU A 547 6.04 -2.66 18.37
N SER A 548 5.27 -3.75 18.32
CA SER A 548 4.20 -3.95 17.33
C SER A 548 3.15 -2.84 17.46
N LYS A 549 2.67 -2.56 18.67
CA LYS A 549 1.73 -1.45 18.91
C LYS A 549 2.26 -0.12 18.39
N MET A 550 3.53 0.20 18.64
CA MET A 550 4.16 1.42 18.14
C MET A 550 4.23 1.48 16.61
N LEU A 551 4.49 0.35 15.93
CA LEU A 551 4.45 0.28 14.47
C LEU A 551 3.06 0.59 13.91
N TYR A 552 2.02 0.05 14.55
CA TYR A 552 0.62 0.37 14.21
C TYR A 552 0.29 1.84 14.46
N GLN A 553 0.74 2.39 15.58
CA GLN A 553 0.52 3.80 15.91
C GLN A 553 1.19 4.74 14.90
N ALA A 554 2.39 4.38 14.45
CA ALA A 554 3.11 5.11 13.41
C ALA A 554 2.39 5.05 12.05
N ALA A 555 1.96 3.86 11.62
CA ALA A 555 1.29 3.66 10.33
C ALA A 555 -0.06 4.38 10.23
N ASN A 556 -0.82 4.43 11.33
CA ASN A 556 -2.17 5.00 11.40
C ASN A 556 -2.20 6.43 11.96
N PHE A 557 -1.03 7.03 12.19
CA PHE A 557 -0.88 8.38 12.75
C PHE A 557 -1.63 8.57 14.08
N THR A 558 -1.73 7.55 14.93
CA THR A 558 -2.46 7.65 16.20
C THR A 558 -1.60 8.22 17.34
N GLU A 559 -0.27 8.22 17.17
CA GLU A 559 0.69 8.91 18.04
C GLU A 559 1.70 9.72 17.21
N ASP A 560 2.30 10.74 17.82
CA ASP A 560 3.30 11.58 17.16
C ASP A 560 4.71 10.97 17.22
N THR A 561 5.53 11.34 16.23
CA THR A 561 6.89 10.82 16.06
C THR A 561 7.80 11.04 17.27
N ALA A 562 7.65 12.16 18.00
CA ALA A 562 8.49 12.45 19.16
C ALA A 562 8.12 11.57 20.35
N THR A 563 6.82 11.32 20.56
CA THR A 563 6.33 10.36 21.55
C THR A 563 6.83 8.95 21.24
N LEU A 564 6.71 8.50 19.99
CA LEU A 564 7.20 7.20 19.54
C LEU A 564 8.72 7.05 19.72
N GLN A 565 9.48 8.10 19.43
CA GLN A 565 10.93 8.11 19.62
C GLN A 565 11.30 7.94 21.10
N LYS A 566 10.68 8.71 21.99
CA LYS A 566 10.94 8.64 23.44
C LYS A 566 10.61 7.26 24.00
N GLU A 567 9.51 6.67 23.55
CA GLU A 567 9.09 5.33 23.96
C GLU A 567 10.07 4.25 23.46
N LEU A 568 10.56 4.38 22.23
CA LEU A 568 11.58 3.49 21.67
C LEU A 568 12.88 3.56 22.48
N GLU A 569 13.32 4.77 22.84
CA GLU A 569 14.52 4.98 23.66
C GLU A 569 14.42 4.31 25.03
N GLN A 570 13.25 4.36 25.67
CA GLN A 570 13.00 3.67 26.95
C GLN A 570 13.05 2.14 26.79
N MET A 571 12.56 1.62 25.67
CA MET A 571 12.57 0.18 25.41
C MET A 571 13.92 -0.37 24.98
N ASN A 572 14.79 0.45 24.37
CA ASN A 572 16.11 0.01 23.93
C ASN A 572 16.93 -0.61 25.07
N GLU A 573 16.84 -0.08 26.29
CA GLU A 573 17.51 -0.68 27.44
C GLU A 573 16.98 -2.07 27.79
N ALA A 574 15.67 -2.29 27.68
CA ALA A 574 15.04 -3.57 27.94
C ALA A 574 15.41 -4.59 26.85
N VAL A 575 15.32 -4.19 25.57
CA VAL A 575 15.68 -5.03 24.42
C VAL A 575 17.15 -5.44 24.46
N ASN A 576 18.06 -4.51 24.79
CA ASN A 576 19.49 -4.80 24.87
C ASN A 576 19.87 -5.71 26.05
N LYS A 577 19.04 -5.80 27.10
CA LYS A 577 19.24 -6.71 28.24
C LYS A 577 18.76 -8.14 27.96
N LEU A 578 18.03 -8.37 26.85
CA LEU A 578 17.59 -9.70 26.47
C LEU A 578 18.80 -10.56 26.10
N SER A 579 19.01 -11.66 26.83
CA SER A 579 20.04 -12.64 26.50
C SER A 579 19.48 -13.68 25.52
N PRO A 580 20.21 -14.09 24.47
CA PRO A 580 19.78 -15.15 23.55
C PRO A 580 19.55 -16.52 24.19
N ARG A 581 19.86 -16.68 25.49
CA ARG A 581 19.89 -17.98 26.18
C ARG A 581 18.52 -18.66 26.31
N SER A 582 17.41 -17.93 26.21
CA SER A 582 16.04 -18.48 26.28
C SER A 582 15.38 -18.72 24.91
N ALA A 583 15.99 -18.27 23.80
CA ALA A 583 15.39 -18.30 22.46
C ALA A 583 16.31 -18.91 21.39
N VAL A 584 17.16 -19.87 21.78
CA VAL A 584 18.07 -20.59 20.86
C VAL A 584 17.32 -21.12 19.64
N PHE A 585 16.07 -21.54 19.81
CA PHE A 585 15.19 -21.98 18.73
C PHE A 585 14.98 -20.92 17.64
N TRP A 586 14.53 -19.71 18.01
CA TRP A 586 14.24 -18.62 17.08
C TRP A 586 15.49 -18.12 16.35
N VAL A 587 16.58 -17.96 17.09
CA VAL A 587 17.88 -17.59 16.53
C VAL A 587 18.33 -18.65 15.54
N HIS A 588 18.27 -19.94 15.89
CA HIS A 588 18.77 -21.01 15.05
C HIS A 588 17.93 -21.18 13.77
N GLN A 589 16.61 -21.17 13.90
CA GLN A 589 15.69 -21.39 12.78
C GLN A 589 15.75 -20.23 11.78
N THR A 590 15.63 -18.98 12.25
CA THR A 590 15.72 -17.80 11.36
C THR A 590 17.12 -17.62 10.76
N THR A 591 18.18 -17.83 11.55
CA THR A 591 19.57 -17.72 11.06
C THR A 591 19.88 -18.82 10.05
N ARG A 592 19.41 -20.05 10.25
CA ARG A 592 19.59 -21.15 9.30
C ARG A 592 18.90 -20.81 7.98
N MET A 593 17.64 -20.39 8.03
CA MET A 593 16.87 -20.03 6.83
C MET A 593 17.51 -18.87 6.06
N LEU A 594 17.92 -17.79 6.76
CA LEU A 594 18.59 -16.65 6.14
C LEU A 594 19.98 -17.01 5.60
N ARG A 595 20.77 -17.83 6.31
CA ARG A 595 22.07 -18.31 5.84
C ARG A 595 21.94 -19.14 4.58
N THR A 596 20.94 -20.01 4.47
CA THR A 596 20.70 -20.79 3.25
C THR A 596 20.41 -19.86 2.07
N GLN A 597 19.53 -18.88 2.25
CA GLN A 597 19.27 -17.86 1.23
C GLN A 597 20.55 -17.08 0.85
N VAL A 598 21.34 -16.61 1.83
CA VAL A 598 22.63 -15.91 1.60
C VAL A 598 23.67 -16.78 0.90
N ASN A 599 23.74 -18.08 1.19
CA ASN A 599 24.66 -18.99 0.51
C ASN A 599 24.27 -19.18 -0.96
N ILE A 600 22.98 -19.19 -1.28
CA ILE A 600 22.49 -19.15 -2.66
C ILE A 600 22.84 -17.81 -3.32
N ARG A 601 22.69 -16.68 -2.59
CA ARG A 601 23.16 -15.36 -3.05
C ARG A 601 24.63 -15.44 -3.50
N ARG A 602 25.49 -16.08 -2.71
CA ARG A 602 26.93 -16.22 -3.02
C ARG A 602 27.20 -17.17 -4.19
N ARG A 603 26.54 -18.33 -4.25
CA ARG A 603 26.75 -19.33 -5.32
C ARG A 603 26.32 -18.81 -6.70
N ASN A 604 25.24 -18.06 -6.78
CA ASN A 604 24.73 -17.52 -8.05
C ASN A 604 25.47 -16.25 -8.50
N VAL A 605 26.01 -15.44 -7.58
CA VAL A 605 26.89 -14.30 -7.92
C VAL A 605 28.26 -14.77 -8.43
N GLN A 606 28.74 -15.95 -8.00
CA GLN A 606 30.03 -16.52 -8.44
C GLN A 606 30.00 -17.19 -9.84
N HIS A 607 28.85 -17.23 -10.52
CA HIS A 607 28.75 -17.64 -11.92
C HIS A 607 28.28 -16.51 -12.85
N PRO A 608 29.11 -15.46 -13.09
CA PRO A 608 28.86 -14.53 -14.18
C PRO A 608 29.35 -15.18 -15.48
N ASN A 609 28.51 -16.02 -16.10
CA ASN A 609 28.74 -16.45 -17.47
C ASN A 609 27.65 -15.84 -18.36
N MET A 610 27.88 -14.59 -18.80
CA MET A 610 27.75 -14.24 -20.21
C MET A 610 28.46 -12.91 -20.48
N LYS A 611 29.42 -12.98 -21.40
CA LYS A 611 30.21 -11.90 -21.97
C LYS A 611 29.32 -10.74 -22.39
N SER A 612 29.76 -9.53 -22.06
CA SER A 612 29.39 -8.29 -22.76
C SER A 612 29.49 -8.49 -24.28
N PRO A 613 28.44 -8.23 -25.07
CA PRO A 613 28.61 -7.95 -26.48
C PRO A 613 29.22 -6.54 -26.57
N GLY A 614 30.47 -6.48 -27.01
CA GLY A 614 31.10 -5.23 -27.41
C GLY A 614 30.37 -4.60 -28.59
N HIS A 615 30.56 -3.29 -28.70
CA HIS A 615 30.36 -2.51 -29.91
C HIS A 615 30.58 -3.31 -31.20
N LEU A 616 29.63 -3.21 -32.12
CA LEU A 616 29.89 -3.25 -33.54
C LEU A 616 28.83 -2.48 -34.30
N ASP A 617 29.34 -1.54 -35.08
CA ASP A 617 28.68 -0.60 -35.96
C ASP A 617 27.85 -1.24 -37.09
N SER A 618 26.97 -0.42 -37.66
CA SER A 618 26.52 -0.40 -39.07
C SER A 618 25.84 -1.65 -39.65
N LEU A 619 24.51 -1.62 -39.76
CA LEU A 619 23.72 -1.42 -41.00
C LEU A 619 22.22 -1.58 -40.73
#